data_AF-A0A7X7J2B0-F1
#
_entry.id   AF-A0A7X7J2B0-F1
#
_cell.length_a   1.000
_cell.length_b   1.000
_cell.length_c   1.000
_cell.angle_alpha   90.00
_cell.angle_beta   90.00
_cell.angle_gamma   90.00
#
_symmetry.space_group_name_H-M   'P 1'
#
loop_
_entity.id
_entity.type
_entity.pdbx_description
1 polymer ?
#
loop_
_entity_poly.entity_id
_entity_poly.type
_entity_poly.pdbx_seq_one_letter_code
_entity_poly.pdbx_strand_id
1 'polypeptide(L)'
;VLDRTKEPGALGEPLYLDVVAAIQEARMTGMSPWAKDPRVIAGRYGLSSKDFTPAMVKAVYDELAKSNPKQHFTVGIMDDVTHLSLAVDESFDIEPADVVKAVFFGLGADGTVGANKNSIKIIGEETRNYAQGYFVYDSKKSGAMTISHLRFGPNPIRLPYLIKQAGFVACHQFVFLEKYDMLSYAAPGAVFLLNSPYDKDEVWDHLPLEAQQDIIDKKLKFYVIDGYAVAKETGMGSRVNTIMQTCFFAISGVLPREEAISQIKKAIKKTYGKKGEEVVKRNYAAVDATLAKLHEVKIPSQATAAQKRLPMVSNAAPDFVKRVTAVMMAGLGDALPVSAFPVDGTYDTATTQWEKRNIALEIPIWDPSICIQCNKCSIVCPHAAIRPKVFEAALLSKAPADFRSTDYKGKEYKGSKFVVQVAPEDCTGCGLCVSVCPAKDKSNPKHKAINMEPQIPIRAREQANYAFFLDLPDVDRTTIERINVKTSQLFRPLFEYSGACAGCGETPYVKLMTQLFGDRLLVGNATGCSSIYGGNLPTTPYCRDHNGRGPAWNNSLFEDAAEFGFGFRLAIDKHIEQARELVADLGSQIGDNLASELLNADQSSEAGIKAQRDRVVALR
;
A
#
# COMPACT_ATOMS: atom_id res chain seq x y z
N VAL A 1 23.20 -20.85 19.67
CA VAL A 1 22.34 -19.87 20.37
C VAL A 1 21.70 -18.99 19.33
N LEU A 2 20.41 -18.68 19.48
CA LEU A 2 19.67 -17.86 18.52
C LEU A 2 19.15 -16.60 19.22
N ASP A 3 19.58 -15.44 18.73
CA ASP A 3 19.21 -14.13 19.25
C ASP A 3 18.26 -13.42 18.27
N ARG A 4 17.20 -12.84 18.83
CA ARG A 4 16.22 -12.05 18.08
C ARG A 4 16.52 -10.54 18.21
N THR A 5 17.79 -10.19 18.10
CA THR A 5 18.30 -8.81 18.18
C THR A 5 19.56 -8.66 17.32
N LYS A 6 20.03 -7.42 17.14
CA LYS A 6 21.32 -7.09 16.54
C LYS A 6 21.94 -5.95 17.34
N GLU A 7 23.16 -6.17 17.84
CA GLU A 7 23.96 -5.16 18.51
C GLU A 7 25.18 -4.82 17.63
N PRO A 8 25.11 -3.75 16.80
CA PRO A 8 26.20 -3.42 15.89
C PRO A 8 27.51 -3.14 16.64
N GLY A 9 28.58 -3.85 16.27
CA GLY A 9 29.91 -3.68 16.87
C GLY A 9 30.20 -4.55 18.10
N ALA A 10 29.20 -5.25 18.66
CA ALA A 10 29.40 -6.19 19.76
C ALA A 10 30.14 -7.47 19.29
N LEU A 11 30.80 -8.15 20.23
CA LEU A 11 31.47 -9.44 19.98
C LEU A 11 30.48 -10.59 19.71
N GLY A 12 29.24 -10.44 20.15
CA GLY A 12 28.15 -11.38 19.96
C GLY A 12 26.87 -10.83 20.59
N GLU A 13 25.75 -11.46 20.29
CA GLU A 13 24.45 -11.05 20.81
C GLU A 13 24.24 -11.46 22.29
N PRO A 14 23.31 -10.83 23.03
CA PRO A 14 23.19 -10.98 24.48
C PRO A 14 23.08 -12.43 24.96
N LEU A 15 22.15 -13.22 24.40
CA LEU A 15 21.93 -14.59 24.87
C LEU A 15 23.14 -15.48 24.53
N TYR A 16 23.78 -15.25 23.39
CA TYR A 16 25.02 -15.94 23.06
C TYR A 16 26.14 -15.63 24.07
N LEU A 17 26.33 -14.36 24.44
CA LEU A 17 27.34 -13.97 25.43
C LEU A 17 27.04 -14.56 26.81
N ASP A 18 25.77 -14.57 27.25
CA ASP A 18 25.35 -15.19 28.51
C ASP A 18 25.68 -16.69 28.54
N VAL A 19 25.39 -17.41 27.45
CA VAL A 19 25.67 -18.86 27.35
C VAL A 19 27.17 -19.13 27.38
N VAL A 20 27.97 -18.35 26.64
CA VAL A 20 29.43 -18.50 26.63
C VAL A 20 30.02 -18.21 28.02
N ALA A 21 29.58 -17.13 28.67
CA ALA A 21 30.00 -16.78 30.02
C ALA A 21 29.62 -17.86 31.04
N ALA A 22 28.38 -18.37 30.99
CA ALA A 22 27.90 -19.40 31.90
C ALA A 22 28.69 -20.73 31.76
N ILE A 23 29.00 -21.15 30.52
CA ILE A 23 29.83 -22.34 30.28
C ILE A 23 31.24 -22.12 30.87
N GLN A 24 31.83 -20.95 30.65
CA GLN A 24 33.15 -20.63 31.17
C GLN A 24 33.17 -20.57 32.71
N GLU A 25 32.17 -19.93 33.33
CA GLU A 25 32.06 -19.83 34.79
C GLU A 25 31.80 -21.20 35.44
N ALA A 26 30.93 -22.02 34.85
CA ALA A 26 30.70 -23.40 35.31
C ALA A 26 31.99 -24.22 35.25
N ARG A 27 32.81 -24.03 34.22
CA ARG A 27 34.12 -24.69 34.13
C ARG A 27 35.09 -24.21 35.21
N MET A 28 35.15 -22.91 35.46
CA MET A 28 36.04 -22.32 36.47
C MET A 28 35.67 -22.72 37.90
N THR A 29 34.37 -22.87 38.18
CA THR A 29 33.84 -23.26 39.50
C THR A 29 33.77 -24.77 39.72
N GLY A 30 34.15 -25.57 38.71
CA GLY A 30 34.05 -27.05 38.79
C GLY A 30 32.63 -27.60 38.70
N MET A 31 31.64 -26.76 38.35
CA MET A 31 30.24 -27.15 38.16
C MET A 31 29.95 -27.70 36.75
N SER A 32 30.89 -27.56 35.80
CA SER A 32 30.70 -28.03 34.42
C SER A 32 30.48 -29.54 34.38
N PRO A 33 29.37 -30.03 33.81
CA PRO A 33 29.10 -31.46 33.68
C PRO A 33 29.85 -32.11 32.50
N TRP A 34 30.57 -31.32 31.70
CA TRP A 34 31.19 -31.80 30.47
C TRP A 34 32.71 -31.96 30.61
N ALA A 35 33.24 -33.08 30.09
CA ALA A 35 34.69 -33.30 30.00
C ALA A 35 35.37 -32.33 29.01
N LYS A 36 34.62 -31.83 28.02
CA LYS A 36 35.03 -30.83 27.04
C LYS A 36 33.87 -29.88 26.80
N ASP A 37 34.16 -28.58 26.74
CA ASP A 37 33.12 -27.57 26.54
C ASP A 37 32.36 -27.82 25.22
N PRO A 38 31.03 -27.65 25.24
CA PRO A 38 30.22 -27.80 24.04
C PRO A 38 30.60 -26.72 23.02
N ARG A 39 30.51 -27.06 21.73
CA ARG A 39 30.64 -26.07 20.66
C ARG A 39 29.42 -25.15 20.68
N VAL A 40 29.65 -23.84 20.73
CA VAL A 40 28.59 -22.82 20.69
C VAL A 40 28.79 -21.94 19.46
N ILE A 41 27.75 -21.84 18.63
CA ILE A 41 27.66 -20.89 17.50
C ILE A 41 26.52 -19.89 17.76
N ALA A 42 26.62 -18.70 17.20
CA ALA A 42 25.70 -17.58 17.37
C ALA A 42 24.92 -17.28 16.08
N GLY A 43 23.60 -17.20 16.17
CA GLY A 43 22.74 -16.89 15.03
C GLY A 43 21.76 -15.79 15.33
N ARG A 44 21.55 -14.87 14.37
CA ARG A 44 20.45 -13.90 14.42
C ARG A 44 19.28 -14.36 13.56
N TYR A 45 18.07 -14.19 14.07
CA TYR A 45 16.84 -14.54 13.36
C TYR A 45 15.71 -13.56 13.69
N GLY A 46 14.64 -13.55 12.88
CA GLY A 46 13.35 -13.00 13.28
C GLY A 46 13.28 -11.50 13.57
N LEU A 47 14.29 -10.71 13.18
CA LEU A 47 14.31 -9.26 13.39
C LEU A 47 13.10 -8.61 12.73
N SER A 48 12.45 -7.69 13.43
CA SER A 48 11.27 -6.97 12.92
C SER A 48 10.17 -7.89 12.38
N SER A 49 9.97 -9.05 13.01
CA SER A 49 9.00 -10.07 12.60
C SER A 49 9.30 -10.77 11.27
N LYS A 50 10.56 -10.79 10.82
CA LYS A 50 11.01 -11.72 9.77
C LYS A 50 10.54 -13.14 10.10
N ASP A 51 9.97 -13.84 9.12
CA ASP A 51 9.45 -15.19 9.36
C ASP A 51 10.57 -16.13 9.82
N PHE A 52 10.21 -17.12 10.64
CA PHE A 52 11.14 -18.13 11.15
C PHE A 52 10.53 -19.51 10.99
N THR A 53 10.80 -20.11 9.84
CA THR A 53 10.13 -21.33 9.38
C THR A 53 10.87 -22.60 9.86
N PRO A 54 10.21 -23.77 9.80
CA PRO A 54 10.87 -25.06 10.06
C PRO A 54 12.08 -25.31 9.17
N ALA A 55 12.04 -24.87 7.91
CA ALA A 55 13.17 -24.93 6.98
C ALA A 55 14.38 -24.14 7.50
N MET A 56 14.14 -22.95 8.07
CA MET A 56 15.19 -22.14 8.69
C MET A 56 15.75 -22.80 9.94
N VAL A 57 14.91 -23.42 10.77
CA VAL A 57 15.36 -24.21 11.93
C VAL A 57 16.23 -25.38 11.48
N LYS A 58 15.83 -26.10 10.43
CA LYS A 58 16.62 -27.18 9.84
C LYS A 58 17.99 -26.67 9.39
N ALA A 59 18.05 -25.54 8.69
CA ALA A 59 19.31 -24.93 8.25
C ALA A 59 20.27 -24.63 9.43
N VAL A 60 19.76 -24.21 10.58
CA VAL A 60 20.56 -24.00 11.79
C VAL A 60 21.17 -25.32 12.30
N TYR A 61 20.39 -26.41 12.33
CA TYR A 61 20.90 -27.73 12.70
C TYR A 61 21.91 -28.27 11.69
N ASP A 62 21.63 -28.12 10.40
CA ASP A 62 22.52 -28.53 9.32
C ASP A 62 23.86 -27.77 9.40
N GLU A 63 23.84 -26.47 9.73
CA GLU A 63 25.05 -25.68 9.96
C GLU A 63 25.85 -26.24 11.14
N LEU A 64 25.21 -26.47 12.29
CA LEU A 64 25.87 -27.00 13.50
C LEU A 64 26.54 -28.36 13.26
N ALA A 65 25.97 -29.18 12.38
CA ALA A 65 26.50 -30.50 12.02
C ALA A 65 27.75 -30.44 11.12
N LYS A 66 28.10 -29.28 10.55
CA LYS A 66 29.30 -29.13 9.72
C LYS A 66 30.58 -29.31 10.54
N SER A 67 31.64 -29.75 9.87
CA SER A 67 32.97 -29.84 10.47
C SER A 67 33.46 -28.47 10.95
N ASN A 68 33.27 -27.45 10.12
CA ASN A 68 33.59 -26.04 10.37
C ASN A 68 32.34 -25.14 10.18
N PRO A 69 31.47 -25.02 11.19
CA PRO A 69 30.28 -24.18 11.11
C PRO A 69 30.65 -22.69 11.16
N LYS A 70 29.82 -21.83 10.58
CA LYS A 70 29.87 -20.38 10.78
C LYS A 70 29.68 -20.06 12.26
N GLN A 71 30.65 -19.35 12.85
CA GLN A 71 30.59 -18.94 14.26
C GLN A 71 29.48 -17.93 14.51
N HIS A 72 29.32 -16.97 13.61
CA HIS A 72 28.23 -15.98 13.61
C HIS A 72 27.48 -16.08 12.28
N PHE A 73 26.16 -16.17 12.33
CA PHE A 73 25.34 -16.29 11.13
C PHE A 73 24.03 -15.51 11.23
N THR A 74 23.36 -15.35 10.10
CA THR A 74 21.95 -14.91 10.02
C THR A 74 21.13 -16.01 9.36
N VAL A 75 19.83 -16.09 9.66
CA VAL A 75 18.93 -17.02 8.98
C VAL A 75 17.62 -16.31 8.63
N GLY A 76 17.12 -16.61 7.43
CA GLY A 76 15.90 -16.02 6.86
C GLY A 76 16.12 -14.83 5.92
N ILE A 77 17.36 -14.38 5.70
CA ILE A 77 17.71 -13.33 4.72
C ILE A 77 18.76 -13.84 3.73
N MET A 78 18.89 -13.17 2.58
CA MET A 78 20.04 -13.33 1.69
C MET A 78 21.05 -12.22 1.95
N ASP A 79 22.11 -12.54 2.70
CA ASP A 79 23.20 -11.63 2.99
C ASP A 79 24.35 -11.84 2.00
N ASP A 80 24.25 -11.15 0.87
CA ASP A 80 25.25 -11.14 -0.20
C ASP A 80 26.34 -10.08 -0.02
N VAL A 81 26.34 -9.36 1.10
CA VAL A 81 27.33 -8.34 1.44
C VAL A 81 28.35 -8.88 2.44
N THR A 82 27.88 -9.41 3.58
CA THR A 82 28.76 -9.97 4.62
C THR A 82 28.79 -11.50 4.64
N HIS A 83 27.98 -12.14 3.79
CA HIS A 83 27.96 -13.61 3.61
C HIS A 83 27.71 -14.39 4.91
N LEU A 84 26.96 -13.83 5.85
CA LEU A 84 26.63 -14.47 7.12
C LEU A 84 25.38 -15.35 7.04
N SER A 85 24.55 -15.19 6.00
CA SER A 85 23.30 -15.94 5.89
C SER A 85 23.51 -17.44 5.65
N LEU A 86 22.69 -18.26 6.30
CA LEU A 86 22.59 -19.69 6.00
C LEU A 86 21.74 -19.95 4.76
N ALA A 87 22.10 -20.96 3.98
CA ALA A 87 21.25 -21.47 2.90
C ALA A 87 20.05 -22.22 3.49
N VAL A 88 18.85 -21.99 2.97
CA VAL A 88 17.60 -22.58 3.44
C VAL A 88 16.94 -23.37 2.31
N ASP A 89 16.59 -24.62 2.57
CA ASP A 89 15.76 -25.43 1.68
C ASP A 89 14.28 -25.19 1.99
N GLU A 90 13.66 -24.30 1.22
CA GLU A 90 12.27 -23.88 1.45
C GLU A 90 11.23 -24.96 1.17
N SER A 91 11.62 -26.12 0.61
CA SER A 91 10.75 -27.27 0.36
C SER A 91 10.46 -28.12 1.60
N PHE A 92 11.23 -27.92 2.68
CA PHE A 92 11.05 -28.65 3.93
C PHE A 92 9.77 -28.22 4.66
N ASP A 93 8.82 -29.16 4.81
CA ASP A 93 7.55 -28.98 5.50
C ASP A 93 7.39 -30.01 6.63
N ILE A 94 6.80 -29.56 7.74
CA ILE A 94 6.48 -30.39 8.92
C ILE A 94 5.00 -30.28 9.29
N GLU A 95 4.19 -29.59 8.49
CA GLU A 95 2.77 -29.39 8.77
C GLU A 95 2.00 -30.73 8.69
N PRO A 96 1.24 -31.11 9.73
CA PRO A 96 0.44 -32.33 9.71
C PRO A 96 -0.66 -32.31 8.65
N ALA A 97 -0.98 -33.48 8.08
CA ALA A 97 -2.00 -33.63 7.05
C ALA A 97 -3.44 -33.41 7.57
N ASP A 98 -3.67 -33.54 8.88
CA ASP A 98 -4.97 -33.34 9.55
C ASP A 98 -5.26 -31.87 9.90
N VAL A 99 -4.40 -30.93 9.47
CA VAL A 99 -4.59 -29.50 9.66
C VAL A 99 -5.14 -28.86 8.38
N VAL A 100 -6.35 -28.31 8.48
CA VAL A 100 -6.96 -27.48 7.44
C VAL A 100 -6.28 -26.12 7.40
N LYS A 101 -5.89 -25.67 6.20
CA LYS A 101 -5.13 -24.45 5.97
C LYS A 101 -5.88 -23.56 4.99
N ALA A 102 -6.15 -22.31 5.40
CA ALA A 102 -6.89 -21.35 4.60
C ALA A 102 -6.18 -19.99 4.56
N VAL A 103 -6.07 -19.41 3.36
CA VAL A 103 -5.49 -18.08 3.12
C VAL A 103 -6.55 -17.16 2.50
N PHE A 104 -6.66 -15.94 3.01
CA PHE A 104 -7.64 -14.96 2.55
C PHE A 104 -6.97 -13.64 2.22
N PHE A 105 -7.13 -13.20 0.98
CA PHE A 105 -6.72 -11.90 0.49
C PHE A 105 -7.90 -10.92 0.54
N GLY A 106 -7.76 -9.90 1.36
CA GLY A 106 -8.75 -8.83 1.52
C GLY A 106 -8.14 -7.45 1.33
N LEU A 107 -9.00 -6.45 1.34
CA LEU A 107 -8.63 -5.04 1.34
C LEU A 107 -8.78 -4.45 2.75
N GLY A 108 -7.82 -3.65 3.20
CA GLY A 108 -7.92 -2.94 4.46
C GLY A 108 -9.21 -2.13 4.53
N ALA A 109 -10.05 -2.45 5.52
CA ALA A 109 -11.41 -1.96 5.76
C ALA A 109 -12.59 -2.62 5.00
N ASP A 110 -12.37 -3.72 4.26
CA ASP A 110 -13.47 -4.50 3.65
C ASP A 110 -14.18 -5.49 4.61
N GLY A 111 -13.60 -5.69 5.80
CA GLY A 111 -14.13 -6.56 6.84
C GLY A 111 -13.64 -8.02 6.82
N THR A 112 -12.76 -8.40 5.89
CA THR A 112 -12.19 -9.75 5.75
C THR A 112 -11.55 -10.26 7.03
N VAL A 113 -10.63 -9.48 7.61
CA VAL A 113 -9.97 -9.82 8.87
C VAL A 113 -10.98 -10.02 10.00
N GLY A 114 -12.02 -9.19 10.06
CA GLY A 114 -13.08 -9.30 11.06
C GLY A 114 -13.89 -10.59 10.92
N ALA A 115 -14.26 -10.94 9.68
CA ALA A 115 -14.92 -12.20 9.36
C ALA A 115 -14.05 -13.41 9.69
N ASN A 116 -12.75 -13.36 9.43
CA ASN A 116 -11.82 -14.44 9.75
C ASN A 116 -11.67 -14.62 11.27
N LYS A 117 -11.53 -13.53 12.04
CA LYS A 117 -11.56 -13.59 13.51
C LYS A 117 -12.86 -14.19 14.03
N ASN A 118 -13.99 -13.88 13.41
CA ASN A 118 -15.27 -14.47 13.77
C ASN A 118 -15.32 -15.97 13.44
N SER A 119 -14.83 -16.37 12.27
CA SER A 119 -14.75 -17.77 11.85
C SER A 119 -13.88 -18.61 12.78
N ILE A 120 -12.74 -18.07 13.23
CA ILE A 120 -11.89 -18.68 14.27
C ILE A 120 -12.68 -18.94 15.54
N LYS A 121 -13.47 -17.95 16.01
CA LYS A 121 -14.28 -18.11 17.22
C LYS A 121 -15.37 -19.17 17.04
N ILE A 122 -16.08 -19.16 15.91
CA ILE A 122 -17.10 -20.17 15.62
C ILE A 122 -16.48 -21.57 15.66
N ILE A 123 -15.37 -21.78 14.94
CA ILE A 123 -14.76 -23.11 14.86
C ILE A 123 -14.13 -23.51 16.21
N GLY A 124 -13.41 -22.62 16.87
CA GLY A 124 -12.73 -22.93 18.14
C GLY A 124 -13.64 -23.04 19.36
N GLU A 125 -14.78 -22.34 19.40
CA GLU A 125 -15.71 -22.39 20.53
C GLU A 125 -16.85 -23.40 20.34
N GLU A 126 -17.28 -23.65 19.09
CA GLU A 126 -18.46 -24.48 18.81
C GLU A 126 -18.10 -25.88 18.28
N THR A 127 -16.80 -26.20 18.12
CA THR A 127 -16.31 -27.49 17.64
C THR A 127 -15.17 -28.01 18.54
N ARG A 128 -14.69 -29.24 18.30
CA ARG A 128 -13.53 -29.81 19.00
C ARG A 128 -12.18 -29.39 18.41
N ASN A 129 -12.19 -28.65 17.30
CA ASN A 129 -10.96 -28.25 16.63
C ASN A 129 -10.25 -27.12 17.39
N TYR A 130 -8.93 -27.23 17.45
CA TYR A 130 -8.07 -26.09 17.72
C TYR A 130 -8.08 -25.16 16.52
N ALA A 131 -8.00 -23.85 16.77
CA ALA A 131 -7.98 -22.82 15.76
C ALA A 131 -6.80 -21.87 15.98
N GLN A 132 -6.08 -21.57 14.90
CA GLN A 132 -4.99 -20.59 14.87
C GLN A 132 -5.28 -19.57 13.78
N GLY A 133 -5.03 -18.28 14.06
CA GLY A 133 -5.11 -17.23 13.07
C GLY A 133 -3.96 -16.25 13.20
N TYR A 134 -3.32 -15.97 12.07
CA TYR A 134 -2.33 -14.91 11.91
C TYR A 134 -2.77 -13.96 10.80
N PHE A 135 -2.53 -12.67 10.95
CA PHE A 135 -3.03 -11.65 10.03
C PHE A 135 -1.88 -10.74 9.64
N VAL A 136 -1.50 -10.78 8.36
CA VAL A 136 -0.54 -9.85 7.77
C VAL A 136 -1.32 -8.61 7.34
N TYR A 137 -0.92 -7.48 7.90
CA TYR A 137 -1.44 -6.16 7.54
C TYR A 137 -0.34 -5.38 6.83
N ASP A 138 -0.75 -4.54 5.89
CA ASP A 138 0.04 -3.41 5.47
C ASP A 138 -0.06 -2.31 6.55
N SER A 139 0.99 -1.52 6.71
CA SER A 139 0.99 -0.32 7.56
C SER A 139 0.11 0.79 6.98
N LYS A 140 -0.21 0.77 5.68
CA LYS A 140 -1.27 1.60 5.09
C LYS A 140 -2.60 1.34 5.82
N LYS A 141 -3.15 2.37 6.45
CA LYS A 141 -4.33 2.28 7.31
C LYS A 141 -5.59 1.74 6.61
N SER A 142 -5.72 1.96 5.31
CA SER A 142 -6.83 1.40 4.53
C SER A 142 -6.47 1.21 3.05
N GLY A 143 -7.22 0.36 2.36
CA GLY A 143 -7.08 0.15 0.92
C GLY A 143 -5.84 -0.63 0.51
N ALA A 144 -5.09 -1.18 1.46
CA ALA A 144 -3.96 -2.05 1.16
C ALA A 144 -4.37 -3.51 1.34
N MET A 145 -3.59 -4.41 0.75
CA MET A 145 -3.86 -5.83 0.85
C MET A 145 -3.67 -6.32 2.29
N THR A 146 -4.56 -7.18 2.75
CA THR A 146 -4.42 -7.94 3.99
C THR A 146 -4.43 -9.42 3.68
N ILE A 147 -3.57 -10.20 4.34
CA ILE A 147 -3.50 -11.65 4.16
C ILE A 147 -3.81 -12.31 5.50
N SER A 148 -4.88 -13.11 5.56
CA SER A 148 -5.23 -13.89 6.76
C SER A 148 -4.79 -15.33 6.58
N HIS A 149 -4.01 -15.87 7.52
CA HIS A 149 -3.58 -17.27 7.56
C HIS A 149 -4.32 -17.98 8.69
N LEU A 150 -5.18 -18.93 8.34
CA LEU A 150 -5.98 -19.70 9.29
C LEU A 150 -5.59 -21.17 9.26
N ARG A 151 -5.43 -21.78 10.44
CA ARG A 151 -5.25 -23.21 10.61
C ARG A 151 -6.29 -23.78 11.56
N PHE A 152 -6.84 -24.95 11.23
CA PHE A 152 -7.80 -25.68 12.08
C PHE A 152 -7.44 -27.16 12.12
N GLY A 153 -7.56 -27.81 13.27
CA GLY A 153 -7.29 -29.24 13.37
C GLY A 153 -7.66 -29.84 14.73
N PRO A 154 -7.68 -31.17 14.85
CA PRO A 154 -8.09 -31.86 16.09
C PRO A 154 -7.04 -31.76 17.21
N ASN A 155 -5.79 -31.40 16.87
CA ASN A 155 -4.65 -31.34 17.79
C ASN A 155 -4.17 -29.90 18.03
N PRO A 156 -3.50 -29.61 19.17
CA PRO A 156 -2.93 -28.29 19.43
C PRO A 156 -1.98 -27.82 18.32
N ILE A 157 -2.24 -26.65 17.75
CA ILE A 157 -1.49 -26.10 16.61
C ILE A 157 -0.30 -25.27 17.11
N ARG A 158 0.93 -25.77 16.90
CA ARG A 158 2.20 -25.11 17.29
C ARG A 158 3.03 -24.69 16.07
N LEU A 159 2.41 -23.94 15.16
CA LEU A 159 2.99 -23.54 13.87
C LEU A 159 3.05 -22.01 13.78
N PRO A 160 3.95 -21.32 14.49
CA PRO A 160 4.00 -19.85 14.57
C PRO A 160 4.70 -19.21 13.35
N TYR A 161 4.35 -19.65 12.14
CA TYR A 161 4.90 -19.18 10.86
C TYR A 161 3.78 -19.12 9.80
N LEU A 162 4.02 -18.44 8.68
CA LEU A 162 3.01 -18.24 7.64
C LEU A 162 2.68 -19.52 6.86
N ILE A 163 1.46 -19.61 6.35
CA ILE A 163 1.06 -20.72 5.47
C ILE A 163 1.66 -20.48 4.08
N LYS A 164 2.38 -21.45 3.53
CA LYS A 164 2.91 -21.42 2.16
C LYS A 164 2.02 -22.13 1.14
N GLN A 165 1.31 -23.17 1.57
CA GLN A 165 0.44 -23.99 0.74
C GLN A 165 -0.85 -24.27 1.50
N ALA A 166 -1.97 -23.82 0.94
CA ALA A 166 -3.29 -23.83 1.56
C ALA A 166 -4.27 -24.68 0.73
N GLY A 167 -5.14 -25.43 1.43
CA GLY A 167 -6.24 -26.15 0.79
C GLY A 167 -7.42 -25.26 0.41
N PHE A 168 -7.42 -24.01 0.91
CA PHE A 168 -8.42 -23.00 0.59
C PHE A 168 -7.74 -21.64 0.41
N VAL A 169 -7.99 -20.99 -0.73
CA VAL A 169 -7.54 -19.63 -1.02
C VAL A 169 -8.74 -18.79 -1.41
N ALA A 170 -8.91 -17.63 -0.79
CA ALA A 170 -9.96 -16.67 -1.17
C ALA A 170 -9.38 -15.31 -1.55
N CYS A 171 -9.88 -14.74 -2.65
CA CYS A 171 -9.58 -13.40 -3.11
C CYS A 171 -10.84 -12.55 -3.07
N HIS A 172 -10.90 -11.59 -2.16
CA HIS A 172 -12.09 -10.77 -1.93
C HIS A 172 -12.14 -9.50 -2.80
N GLN A 173 -11.11 -9.26 -3.62
CA GLN A 173 -11.03 -8.14 -4.55
C GLN A 173 -10.59 -8.62 -5.93
N PHE A 174 -11.48 -8.53 -6.92
CA PHE A 174 -11.20 -8.96 -8.29
C PHE A 174 -9.90 -8.35 -8.87
N VAL A 175 -9.70 -7.05 -8.66
CA VAL A 175 -8.55 -6.27 -9.18
C VAL A 175 -7.20 -6.78 -8.68
N PHE A 176 -7.14 -7.56 -7.61
CA PHE A 176 -5.88 -8.12 -7.14
C PHE A 176 -5.27 -9.12 -8.12
N LEU A 177 -6.08 -9.88 -8.85
CA LEU A 177 -5.55 -10.83 -9.84
C LEU A 177 -4.86 -10.15 -11.01
N GLU A 178 -5.15 -8.87 -11.28
CA GLU A 178 -4.48 -8.12 -12.35
C GLU A 178 -2.98 -7.94 -12.09
N LYS A 179 -2.53 -7.93 -10.82
CA LYS A 179 -1.14 -7.57 -10.45
C LYS A 179 -0.45 -8.58 -9.53
N TYR A 180 -1.18 -9.39 -8.78
CA TYR A 180 -0.62 -10.22 -7.71
C TYR A 180 -0.77 -11.72 -7.97
N ASP A 181 0.21 -12.47 -7.50
CA ASP A 181 0.22 -13.93 -7.60
C ASP A 181 -0.43 -14.63 -6.40
N MET A 182 -1.75 -14.49 -6.27
CA MET A 182 -2.48 -15.03 -5.11
C MET A 182 -2.51 -16.57 -5.09
N LEU A 183 -2.46 -17.20 -6.26
CA LEU A 183 -2.56 -18.65 -6.41
C LEU A 183 -1.24 -19.37 -6.11
N SER A 184 -0.16 -18.64 -5.85
CA SER A 184 1.09 -19.20 -5.32
C SER A 184 0.87 -19.94 -3.98
N TYR A 185 -0.10 -19.51 -3.18
CA TYR A 185 -0.50 -20.14 -1.93
C TYR A 185 -1.42 -21.36 -2.09
N ALA A 186 -1.94 -21.63 -3.29
CA ALA A 186 -2.88 -22.73 -3.51
C ALA A 186 -2.15 -24.06 -3.68
N ALA A 187 -2.47 -25.03 -2.81
CA ALA A 187 -2.01 -26.40 -2.98
C ALA A 187 -2.72 -27.08 -4.17
N PRO A 188 -2.14 -28.16 -4.75
CA PRO A 188 -2.86 -28.98 -5.72
C PRO A 188 -4.20 -29.50 -5.16
N GLY A 189 -5.28 -29.34 -5.93
CA GLY A 189 -6.64 -29.69 -5.55
C GLY A 189 -7.34 -28.72 -4.61
N ALA A 190 -6.72 -27.57 -4.29
CA ALA A 190 -7.28 -26.57 -3.39
C ALA A 190 -8.56 -25.91 -3.95
N VAL A 191 -9.34 -25.36 -3.04
CA VAL A 191 -10.51 -24.53 -3.37
C VAL A 191 -10.08 -23.09 -3.55
N PHE A 192 -10.46 -22.47 -4.67
CA PHE A 192 -10.26 -21.05 -4.92
C PHE A 192 -11.61 -20.31 -4.94
N LEU A 193 -11.78 -19.31 -4.08
CA LEU A 193 -12.96 -18.45 -4.03
C LEU A 193 -12.61 -17.04 -4.53
N LEU A 194 -13.34 -16.52 -5.50
CA LEU A 194 -13.17 -15.16 -6.02
C LEU A 194 -14.43 -14.33 -5.86
N ASN A 195 -14.29 -13.14 -5.25
CA ASN A 195 -15.30 -12.08 -5.36
C ASN A 195 -15.11 -11.36 -6.70
N SER A 196 -16.05 -11.50 -7.61
CA SER A 196 -15.97 -11.03 -8.99
C SER A 196 -17.23 -10.26 -9.38
N PRO A 197 -17.13 -9.18 -10.17
CA PRO A 197 -18.30 -8.56 -10.80
C PRO A 197 -18.86 -9.38 -11.97
N TYR A 198 -18.12 -10.40 -12.43
CA TYR A 198 -18.50 -11.31 -13.51
C TYR A 198 -19.03 -12.63 -12.95
N ASP A 199 -20.01 -13.21 -13.63
CA ASP A 199 -20.61 -14.48 -13.23
C ASP A 199 -19.73 -15.70 -13.60
N LYS A 200 -20.23 -16.90 -13.33
CA LYS A 200 -19.51 -18.16 -13.56
C LYS A 200 -19.22 -18.48 -15.03
N ASP A 201 -19.99 -17.91 -15.95
CA ASP A 201 -19.92 -18.18 -17.37
C ASP A 201 -18.99 -17.15 -18.07
N GLU A 202 -18.83 -15.95 -17.47
CA GLU A 202 -17.98 -14.88 -17.99
C GLU A 202 -16.62 -14.73 -17.28
N VAL A 203 -16.53 -15.05 -15.99
CA VAL A 203 -15.34 -14.74 -15.16
C VAL A 203 -14.03 -15.29 -15.73
N TRP A 204 -14.10 -16.45 -16.39
CA TRP A 204 -12.92 -17.11 -16.96
C TRP A 204 -12.19 -16.19 -17.95
N ASP A 205 -12.93 -15.51 -18.82
CA ASP A 205 -12.36 -14.66 -19.88
C ASP A 205 -11.74 -13.35 -19.35
N HIS A 206 -12.00 -13.03 -18.08
CA HIS A 206 -11.44 -11.87 -17.40
C HIS A 206 -10.22 -12.19 -16.52
N LEU A 207 -9.83 -13.47 -16.39
CA LEU A 207 -8.64 -13.87 -15.63
C LEU A 207 -7.37 -13.71 -16.48
N PRO A 208 -6.23 -13.31 -15.88
CA PRO A 208 -4.96 -13.33 -16.57
C PRO A 208 -4.50 -14.77 -16.85
N LEU A 209 -3.68 -14.93 -17.89
CA LEU A 209 -3.16 -16.21 -18.35
C LEU A 209 -2.52 -17.03 -17.23
N GLU A 210 -1.69 -16.40 -16.39
CA GLU A 210 -1.00 -17.06 -15.29
C GLU A 210 -1.99 -17.65 -14.27
N ALA A 211 -3.07 -16.94 -13.96
CA ALA A 211 -4.08 -17.42 -13.02
C ALA A 211 -4.90 -18.58 -13.60
N GLN A 212 -5.26 -18.51 -14.88
CA GLN A 212 -5.93 -19.63 -15.57
C GLN A 212 -5.05 -20.88 -15.58
N GLN A 213 -3.76 -20.72 -15.88
CA GLN A 213 -2.79 -21.80 -15.91
C GLN A 213 -2.64 -22.44 -14.52
N ASP A 214 -2.50 -21.63 -13.47
CA ASP A 214 -2.47 -22.11 -12.09
C ASP A 214 -3.73 -22.90 -11.69
N ILE A 215 -4.92 -22.42 -12.09
CA ILE A 215 -6.19 -23.11 -11.82
C ILE A 215 -6.21 -24.50 -12.47
N ILE A 216 -5.72 -24.62 -13.71
CA ILE A 216 -5.68 -25.88 -14.46
C ILE A 216 -4.62 -26.83 -13.90
N ASP A 217 -3.37 -26.36 -13.80
CA ASP A 217 -2.23 -27.20 -13.42
C ASP A 217 -2.36 -27.74 -12.01
N LYS A 218 -2.83 -26.90 -11.09
CA LYS A 218 -3.10 -27.29 -9.70
C LYS A 218 -4.45 -27.98 -9.55
N LYS A 219 -5.27 -28.12 -10.60
CA LYS A 219 -6.60 -28.74 -10.57
C LYS A 219 -7.49 -28.15 -9.48
N LEU A 220 -7.52 -26.82 -9.41
CA LEU A 220 -8.25 -26.10 -8.36
C LEU A 220 -9.76 -26.28 -8.54
N LYS A 221 -10.51 -26.23 -7.44
CA LYS A 221 -11.97 -26.11 -7.47
C LYS A 221 -12.32 -24.64 -7.41
N PHE A 222 -12.74 -24.07 -8.53
CA PHE A 222 -12.92 -22.62 -8.66
C PHE A 222 -14.37 -22.20 -8.42
N TYR A 223 -14.58 -21.30 -7.45
CA TYR A 223 -15.88 -20.73 -7.10
C TYR A 223 -15.87 -19.20 -7.25
N VAL A 224 -16.99 -18.65 -7.70
CA VAL A 224 -17.18 -17.22 -7.90
C VAL A 224 -18.49 -16.73 -7.28
N ILE A 225 -18.49 -15.46 -6.86
CA ILE A 225 -19.66 -14.73 -6.40
C ILE A 225 -19.47 -13.22 -6.63
N ASP A 226 -20.53 -12.50 -7.00
CA ASP A 226 -20.56 -11.03 -6.87
C ASP A 226 -21.08 -10.65 -5.48
N GLY A 227 -20.15 -10.56 -4.53
CA GLY A 227 -20.46 -10.21 -3.16
C GLY A 227 -21.00 -8.78 -3.02
N TYR A 228 -20.62 -7.86 -3.91
CA TYR A 228 -21.09 -6.48 -3.86
C TYR A 228 -22.54 -6.35 -4.35
N ALA A 229 -22.91 -7.06 -5.42
CA ALA A 229 -24.30 -7.15 -5.86
C ALA A 229 -25.18 -7.78 -4.78
N VAL A 230 -24.74 -8.89 -4.18
CA VAL A 230 -25.47 -9.54 -3.07
C VAL A 230 -25.62 -8.60 -1.88
N ALA A 231 -24.57 -7.87 -1.51
CA ALA A 231 -24.62 -6.89 -0.42
C ALA A 231 -25.60 -5.75 -0.73
N LYS A 232 -25.67 -5.27 -1.97
CA LYS A 232 -26.60 -4.23 -2.40
C LYS A 232 -28.05 -4.70 -2.35
N GLU A 233 -28.35 -5.87 -2.90
CA GLU A 233 -29.70 -6.46 -2.92
C GLU A 233 -30.24 -6.75 -1.51
N THR A 234 -29.38 -7.19 -0.60
CA THR A 234 -29.73 -7.48 0.80
C THR A 234 -29.66 -6.23 1.71
N GLY A 235 -29.31 -5.08 1.12
CA GLY A 235 -29.18 -3.78 1.76
C GLY A 235 -27.96 -3.63 2.69
N MET A 236 -27.00 -4.55 2.68
CA MET A 236 -25.76 -4.49 3.46
C MET A 236 -24.78 -3.40 2.98
N GLY A 237 -25.11 -2.69 1.89
CA GLY A 237 -24.29 -1.64 1.31
C GLY A 237 -23.09 -2.24 0.59
N SER A 238 -21.87 -1.80 0.92
CA SER A 238 -20.61 -2.33 0.37
C SER A 238 -19.94 -3.39 1.25
N ARG A 239 -20.64 -3.92 2.27
CA ARG A 239 -20.07 -4.87 3.24
C ARG A 239 -20.22 -6.30 2.73
N VAL A 240 -19.13 -6.88 2.26
CA VAL A 240 -19.08 -8.26 1.73
C VAL A 240 -18.64 -9.31 2.75
N ASN A 241 -18.26 -8.88 3.96
CA ASN A 241 -17.66 -9.76 4.97
C ASN A 241 -18.51 -10.97 5.37
N THR A 242 -19.81 -10.80 5.65
CA THR A 242 -20.72 -11.93 5.98
C THR A 242 -20.93 -12.86 4.79
N ILE A 243 -20.95 -12.31 3.59
CA ILE A 243 -21.12 -13.05 2.33
C ILE A 243 -19.90 -13.95 2.11
N MET A 244 -18.69 -13.38 2.13
CA MET A 244 -17.46 -14.15 1.94
C MET A 244 -17.22 -15.17 3.06
N GLN A 245 -17.60 -14.83 4.31
CA GLN A 245 -17.57 -15.78 5.42
C GLN A 245 -18.49 -16.99 5.16
N THR A 246 -19.70 -16.75 4.66
CA THR A 246 -20.66 -17.80 4.34
C THR A 246 -20.12 -18.71 3.24
N CYS A 247 -19.48 -18.14 2.21
CA CYS A 247 -18.78 -18.92 1.20
C CYS A 247 -17.72 -19.83 1.82
N PHE A 248 -16.83 -19.30 2.65
CA PHE A 248 -15.78 -20.11 3.31
C PHE A 248 -16.35 -21.33 4.03
N PHE A 249 -17.36 -21.16 4.87
CA PHE A 249 -18.00 -22.27 5.58
C PHE A 249 -18.71 -23.27 4.65
N ALA A 250 -19.26 -22.82 3.53
CA ALA A 250 -19.98 -23.66 2.60
C ALA A 250 -19.07 -24.57 1.75
N ILE A 251 -17.86 -24.10 1.39
CA ILE A 251 -16.99 -24.77 0.41
C ILE A 251 -15.58 -25.12 0.90
N SER A 252 -15.17 -24.74 2.12
CA SER A 252 -13.83 -25.08 2.64
C SER A 252 -13.67 -26.52 3.12
N GLY A 253 -14.77 -27.20 3.44
CA GLY A 253 -14.75 -28.56 4.02
C GLY A 253 -14.29 -28.61 5.49
N VAL A 254 -14.13 -27.48 6.17
CA VAL A 254 -13.76 -27.44 7.60
C VAL A 254 -14.86 -28.01 8.52
N LEU A 255 -16.12 -27.88 8.09
CA LEU A 255 -17.31 -28.43 8.75
C LEU A 255 -18.26 -29.00 7.70
N PRO A 256 -19.10 -29.99 8.07
CA PRO A 256 -20.22 -30.40 7.24
C PRO A 256 -21.12 -29.21 6.91
N ARG A 257 -21.60 -29.12 5.66
CA ARG A 257 -22.33 -27.94 5.15
C ARG A 257 -23.53 -27.53 6.00
N GLU A 258 -24.35 -28.48 6.43
CA GLU A 258 -25.54 -28.20 7.25
C GLU A 258 -25.17 -27.68 8.64
N GLU A 259 -24.15 -28.27 9.26
CA GLU A 259 -23.61 -27.81 10.53
C GLU A 259 -23.04 -26.40 10.41
N ALA A 260 -22.27 -26.14 9.34
CA ALA A 260 -21.67 -24.84 9.08
C ALA A 260 -22.72 -23.73 8.95
N ILE A 261 -23.80 -23.96 8.21
CA ILE A 261 -24.91 -23.00 8.06
C ILE A 261 -25.62 -22.76 9.39
N SER A 262 -25.87 -23.82 10.16
CA SER A 262 -26.50 -23.73 11.48
C SER A 262 -25.65 -22.87 12.44
N GLN A 263 -24.35 -23.12 12.49
CA GLN A 263 -23.42 -22.38 13.34
C GLN A 263 -23.29 -20.91 12.94
N ILE A 264 -23.25 -20.59 11.64
CA ILE A 264 -23.28 -19.20 11.14
C ILE A 264 -24.56 -18.49 11.61
N LYS A 265 -25.75 -19.10 11.41
CA LYS A 265 -27.02 -18.49 11.80
C LYS A 265 -27.12 -18.30 13.32
N LYS A 266 -26.57 -19.23 14.11
CA LYS A 266 -26.45 -19.12 15.58
C LYS A 266 -25.53 -17.96 15.98
N ALA A 267 -24.36 -17.83 15.35
CA ALA A 267 -23.41 -16.75 15.61
C ALA A 267 -23.96 -15.36 15.25
N ILE A 268 -24.67 -15.25 14.12
CA ILE A 268 -25.37 -14.03 13.71
C ILE A 268 -26.40 -13.63 14.79
N LYS A 269 -27.21 -14.56 15.30
CA LYS A 269 -28.18 -14.28 16.37
C LYS A 269 -27.49 -13.81 17.66
N LYS A 270 -26.40 -14.46 18.06
CA LYS A 270 -25.59 -14.08 19.24
C LYS A 270 -25.01 -12.67 19.09
N THR A 271 -24.49 -12.33 17.90
CA THR A 271 -23.79 -11.06 17.63
C THR A 271 -24.74 -9.89 17.43
N TYR A 272 -25.81 -10.10 16.64
CA TYR A 272 -26.69 -9.04 16.17
C TYR A 272 -28.07 -9.04 16.84
N GLY A 273 -28.40 -10.01 17.69
CA GLY A 273 -29.69 -10.06 18.39
C GLY A 273 -29.98 -8.80 19.21
N LYS A 274 -28.94 -8.18 19.80
CA LYS A 274 -29.05 -6.91 20.53
C LYS A 274 -29.34 -5.69 19.63
N LYS A 275 -29.15 -5.80 18.31
CA LYS A 275 -29.38 -4.72 17.32
C LYS A 275 -30.76 -4.78 16.68
N GLY A 276 -31.62 -5.71 17.10
CA GLY A 276 -32.99 -5.87 16.61
C GLY A 276 -33.16 -7.00 15.60
N GLU A 277 -34.38 -7.52 15.53
CA GLU A 277 -34.73 -8.70 14.71
C GLU A 277 -34.57 -8.44 13.21
N GLU A 278 -34.85 -7.23 12.74
CA GLU A 278 -34.66 -6.84 11.33
C GLU A 278 -33.20 -6.96 10.87
N VAL A 279 -32.24 -6.61 11.74
CA VAL A 279 -30.82 -6.77 11.40
C VAL A 279 -30.46 -8.24 11.30
N VAL A 280 -31.01 -9.10 12.18
CA VAL A 280 -30.79 -10.55 12.14
C VAL A 280 -31.40 -11.15 10.87
N LYS A 281 -32.66 -10.83 10.54
CA LYS A 281 -33.34 -11.30 9.32
C LYS A 281 -32.58 -10.91 8.06
N ARG A 282 -32.06 -9.68 7.99
CA ARG A 282 -31.25 -9.23 6.85
C ARG A 282 -29.94 -10.02 6.70
N ASN A 283 -29.28 -10.33 7.81
CA ASN A 283 -28.09 -11.19 7.76
C ASN A 283 -28.43 -12.64 7.36
N TYR A 284 -29.59 -13.17 7.78
CA TYR A 284 -30.05 -14.49 7.33
C TYR A 284 -30.37 -14.50 5.84
N ALA A 285 -31.08 -13.48 5.34
CA ALA A 285 -31.33 -13.31 3.92
C ALA A 285 -30.02 -13.21 3.12
N ALA A 286 -29.00 -12.54 3.67
CA ALA A 286 -27.67 -12.49 3.05
C ALA A 286 -26.99 -13.86 3.00
N VAL A 287 -27.07 -14.66 4.05
CA VAL A 287 -26.56 -16.05 4.06
C VAL A 287 -27.25 -16.88 2.97
N ASP A 288 -28.58 -16.84 2.93
CA ASP A 288 -29.35 -17.65 1.98
C ASP A 288 -29.13 -17.20 0.53
N ALA A 289 -29.11 -15.89 0.27
CA ALA A 289 -28.79 -15.32 -1.03
C ALA A 289 -27.35 -15.66 -1.48
N THR A 290 -26.40 -15.65 -0.54
CA THR A 290 -25.00 -16.05 -0.81
C THR A 290 -24.93 -17.47 -1.30
N LEU A 291 -25.58 -18.41 -0.61
CA LEU A 291 -25.57 -19.83 -0.98
C LEU A 291 -26.23 -20.09 -2.35
N ALA A 292 -27.23 -19.28 -2.72
CA ALA A 292 -27.89 -19.38 -4.02
C ALA A 292 -27.05 -18.80 -5.18
N LYS A 293 -26.20 -17.81 -4.89
CA LYS A 293 -25.38 -17.07 -5.87
C LYS A 293 -23.90 -17.44 -5.88
N LEU A 294 -23.49 -18.36 -5.01
CA LEU A 294 -22.18 -18.99 -5.03
C LEU A 294 -22.17 -20.07 -6.10
N HIS A 295 -21.31 -19.90 -7.10
CA HIS A 295 -21.28 -20.79 -8.26
C HIS A 295 -19.90 -21.41 -8.46
N GLU A 296 -19.87 -22.70 -8.74
CA GLU A 296 -18.68 -23.39 -9.23
C GLU A 296 -18.50 -23.08 -10.72
N VAL A 297 -17.29 -22.71 -11.10
CA VAL A 297 -16.90 -22.38 -12.47
C VAL A 297 -16.45 -23.65 -13.19
N LYS A 298 -16.95 -23.88 -14.40
CA LYS A 298 -16.47 -24.97 -15.25
C LYS A 298 -15.12 -24.60 -15.82
N ILE A 299 -14.08 -25.34 -15.43
CA ILE A 299 -12.71 -25.06 -15.83
C ILE A 299 -12.44 -25.70 -17.21
N PRO A 300 -12.06 -24.91 -18.24
CA PRO A 300 -11.61 -25.45 -19.52
C PRO A 300 -10.33 -26.27 -19.40
N SER A 301 -10.07 -27.13 -20.40
CA SER A 301 -8.85 -27.96 -20.40
C SER A 301 -7.56 -27.19 -20.68
N GLN A 302 -7.66 -25.97 -21.20
CA GLN A 302 -6.53 -25.13 -21.58
C GLN A 302 -6.81 -23.68 -21.20
N ALA A 303 -5.76 -22.94 -20.88
CA ALA A 303 -5.86 -21.50 -20.67
C ALA A 303 -6.17 -20.80 -22.01
N THR A 304 -7.09 -19.84 -21.98
CA THR A 304 -7.61 -19.10 -23.14
C THR A 304 -7.28 -17.61 -23.09
N ALA A 305 -6.78 -17.09 -21.96
CA ALA A 305 -6.54 -15.66 -21.82
C ALA A 305 -5.46 -15.16 -22.79
N ALA A 306 -5.76 -14.08 -23.51
CA ALA A 306 -4.77 -13.37 -24.31
C ALA A 306 -3.90 -12.43 -23.46
N GLN A 307 -4.40 -12.01 -22.30
CA GLN A 307 -3.74 -11.03 -21.44
C GLN A 307 -3.01 -11.71 -20.29
N LYS A 308 -1.80 -11.21 -20.00
CA LYS A 308 -1.00 -11.60 -18.84
C LYS A 308 -1.25 -10.66 -17.68
N ARG A 309 -0.85 -11.08 -16.49
CA ARG A 309 -0.78 -10.22 -15.30
C ARG A 309 0.02 -8.95 -15.63
N LEU A 310 -0.50 -7.81 -15.20
CA LEU A 310 0.13 -6.50 -15.39
C LEU A 310 1.39 -6.38 -14.52
N PRO A 311 2.41 -5.64 -14.97
CA PRO A 311 3.55 -5.34 -14.12
C PRO A 311 3.11 -4.51 -12.91
N MET A 312 3.79 -4.70 -11.78
CA MET A 312 3.47 -3.97 -10.54
C MET A 312 3.58 -2.45 -10.70
N VAL A 313 4.58 -2.00 -11.46
CA VAL A 313 4.82 -0.60 -11.80
C VAL A 313 5.08 -0.48 -13.30
N SER A 314 4.87 0.73 -13.85
CA SER A 314 5.18 1.01 -15.26
C SER A 314 6.68 0.82 -15.57
N ASN A 315 7.00 0.41 -16.80
CA ASN A 315 8.38 0.34 -17.29
C ASN A 315 9.10 1.70 -17.30
N ALA A 316 8.31 2.79 -17.32
CA ALA A 316 8.81 4.16 -17.22
C ALA A 316 9.27 4.54 -15.81
N ALA A 317 9.01 3.71 -14.79
CA ALA A 317 9.44 3.96 -13.43
C ALA A 317 10.98 3.95 -13.30
N PRO A 318 11.55 4.70 -12.34
CA PRO A 318 12.97 4.67 -12.03
C PRO A 318 13.47 3.26 -11.74
N ASP A 319 14.76 3.02 -11.96
CA ASP A 319 15.37 1.70 -11.83
C ASP A 319 15.21 1.11 -10.41
N PHE A 320 15.48 1.90 -9.36
CA PHE A 320 15.27 1.48 -7.97
C PHE A 320 13.81 1.11 -7.69
N VAL A 321 12.86 1.87 -8.25
CA VAL A 321 11.43 1.59 -8.12
C VAL A 321 11.08 0.25 -8.77
N LYS A 322 11.65 -0.06 -9.95
CA LYS A 322 11.41 -1.33 -10.65
C LYS A 322 12.04 -2.53 -9.95
N ARG A 323 13.27 -2.39 -9.46
CA ARG A 323 14.05 -3.52 -8.93
C ARG A 323 13.82 -3.81 -7.44
N VAL A 324 13.45 -2.80 -6.65
CA VAL A 324 13.30 -2.92 -5.19
C VAL A 324 11.86 -2.65 -4.78
N THR A 325 11.36 -1.43 -5.01
CA THR A 325 10.01 -1.02 -4.58
C THR A 325 8.93 -1.93 -5.15
N ALA A 326 8.97 -2.26 -6.44
CA ALA A 326 7.97 -3.09 -7.10
C ALA A 326 7.96 -4.54 -6.56
N VAL A 327 9.12 -5.08 -6.19
CA VAL A 327 9.25 -6.41 -5.58
C VAL A 327 8.63 -6.42 -4.18
N MET A 328 8.89 -5.38 -3.38
CA MET A 328 8.23 -5.20 -2.08
C MET A 328 6.72 -5.02 -2.23
N MET A 329 6.27 -4.21 -3.19
CA MET A 329 4.84 -4.02 -3.48
C MET A 329 4.16 -5.30 -3.93
N ALA A 330 4.86 -6.23 -4.59
CA ALA A 330 4.35 -7.54 -4.99
C ALA A 330 4.18 -8.53 -3.82
N GLY A 331 4.61 -8.16 -2.61
CA GLY A 331 4.68 -9.07 -1.46
C GLY A 331 5.89 -10.01 -1.47
N LEU A 332 6.90 -9.72 -2.30
CA LEU A 332 8.11 -10.53 -2.47
C LEU A 332 9.36 -9.86 -1.86
N GLY A 333 9.17 -8.90 -0.95
CA GLY A 333 10.28 -8.15 -0.33
C GLY A 333 11.28 -9.03 0.43
N ASP A 334 10.84 -10.20 0.92
CA ASP A 334 11.71 -11.16 1.60
C ASP A 334 12.79 -11.78 0.71
N ALA A 335 12.60 -11.76 -0.61
CA ALA A 335 13.55 -12.27 -1.59
C ALA A 335 14.67 -11.27 -1.94
N LEU A 336 14.54 -10.01 -1.50
CA LEU A 336 15.55 -8.99 -1.77
C LEU A 336 16.80 -9.22 -0.91
N PRO A 337 18.00 -9.20 -1.52
CA PRO A 337 19.26 -9.29 -0.77
C PRO A 337 19.53 -8.05 0.08
N VAL A 338 20.47 -8.19 1.02
CA VAL A 338 20.99 -7.05 1.80
C VAL A 338 21.53 -5.95 0.88
N SER A 339 22.20 -6.28 -0.23
CA SER A 339 22.72 -5.31 -1.20
C SER A 339 21.66 -4.48 -1.93
N ALA A 340 20.38 -4.89 -1.88
CA ALA A 340 19.30 -4.15 -2.54
C ALA A 340 18.92 -2.86 -1.79
N PHE A 341 19.32 -2.72 -0.53
CA PHE A 341 18.88 -1.64 0.35
C PHE A 341 19.97 -0.58 0.56
N PRO A 342 19.59 0.71 0.66
CA PRO A 342 20.51 1.78 1.03
C PRO A 342 20.97 1.57 2.48
N VAL A 343 22.26 1.81 2.73
CA VAL A 343 22.92 1.54 4.04
C VAL A 343 22.38 2.41 5.18
N ASP A 344 21.84 3.58 4.86
CA ASP A 344 21.30 4.56 5.79
C ASP A 344 19.75 4.57 5.83
N GLY A 345 19.10 3.73 5.02
CA GLY A 345 17.65 3.69 4.91
C GLY A 345 17.02 4.86 4.14
N THR A 346 17.79 5.66 3.40
CA THR A 346 17.25 6.78 2.60
C THR A 346 16.59 6.30 1.30
N TYR A 347 15.31 6.65 1.09
CA TYR A 347 14.55 6.26 -0.11
C TYR A 347 14.21 7.45 -1.01
N ASP A 348 14.00 7.17 -2.29
CA ASP A 348 13.51 8.15 -3.24
C ASP A 348 12.10 8.65 -2.89
N THR A 349 11.89 9.94 -3.17
CA THR A 349 10.58 10.60 -3.15
C THR A 349 9.80 10.34 -4.44
N ALA A 350 8.51 10.69 -4.45
CA ALA A 350 7.62 10.59 -5.61
C ALA A 350 7.40 9.16 -6.11
N THR A 351 7.33 8.17 -5.21
CA THR A 351 7.20 6.77 -5.63
C THR A 351 5.76 6.26 -5.61
N THR A 352 4.84 6.92 -4.90
CA THR A 352 3.40 6.56 -4.93
C THR A 352 2.75 6.71 -6.31
N GLN A 353 3.24 7.61 -7.15
CA GLN A 353 2.73 7.83 -8.51
C GLN A 353 2.79 6.57 -9.39
N TRP A 354 3.68 5.62 -9.05
CA TRP A 354 3.88 4.38 -9.77
C TRP A 354 2.99 3.23 -9.27
N GLU A 355 2.32 3.38 -8.11
CA GLU A 355 1.54 2.29 -7.53
C GLU A 355 0.31 1.92 -8.36
N LYS A 356 -0.47 2.93 -8.74
CA LYS A 356 -1.75 2.78 -9.45
C LYS A 356 -2.58 1.65 -8.84
N ARG A 357 -2.95 1.83 -7.56
CA ARG A 357 -3.51 0.78 -6.69
C ARG A 357 -4.84 0.25 -7.19
N ASN A 358 -5.62 1.09 -7.87
CA ASN A 358 -6.88 0.74 -8.52
C ASN A 358 -7.91 0.08 -7.57
N ILE A 359 -8.18 0.74 -6.43
CA ILE A 359 -9.02 0.17 -5.35
C ILE A 359 -10.44 0.74 -5.29
N ALA A 360 -10.76 1.76 -6.09
CA ALA A 360 -12.08 2.38 -6.07
C ALA A 360 -13.08 1.61 -6.95
N LEU A 361 -14.25 1.32 -6.38
CA LEU A 361 -15.39 0.75 -7.12
C LEU A 361 -16.03 1.80 -8.04
N GLU A 362 -16.09 3.04 -7.58
CA GLU A 362 -16.63 4.19 -8.31
C GLU A 362 -15.64 5.37 -8.24
N ILE A 363 -15.58 6.18 -9.29
CA ILE A 363 -14.72 7.37 -9.37
C ILE A 363 -15.51 8.61 -9.80
N PRO A 364 -15.06 9.82 -9.42
CA PRO A 364 -15.72 11.07 -9.80
C PRO A 364 -15.49 11.40 -11.27
N ILE A 365 -16.58 11.58 -12.02
CA ILE A 365 -16.56 12.03 -13.42
C ILE A 365 -17.07 13.47 -13.51
N TRP A 366 -16.32 14.29 -14.25
CA TRP A 366 -16.55 15.73 -14.39
C TRP A 366 -17.48 16.06 -15.57
N ASP A 367 -18.44 16.95 -15.31
CA ASP A 367 -19.32 17.57 -16.29
C ASP A 367 -18.94 19.05 -16.48
N PRO A 368 -18.31 19.41 -17.61
CA PRO A 368 -17.89 20.78 -17.87
C PRO A 368 -19.04 21.77 -18.03
N SER A 369 -20.23 21.32 -18.45
CA SER A 369 -21.36 22.20 -18.77
C SER A 369 -21.96 22.86 -17.53
N ILE A 370 -21.89 22.17 -16.38
CA ILE A 370 -22.42 22.64 -15.09
C ILE A 370 -21.31 23.34 -14.28
N CYS A 371 -20.05 23.03 -14.55
CA CYS A 371 -18.94 23.43 -13.70
C CYS A 371 -18.74 24.96 -13.61
N ILE A 372 -18.60 25.45 -12.39
CA ILE A 372 -18.31 26.87 -12.10
C ILE A 372 -16.82 27.17 -11.87
N GLN A 373 -15.94 26.18 -12.07
CA GLN A 373 -14.47 26.34 -12.00
C GLN A 373 -13.95 26.86 -10.64
N CYS A 374 -14.54 26.38 -9.54
CA CYS A 374 -14.20 26.84 -8.19
C CYS A 374 -13.07 26.06 -7.51
N ASN A 375 -12.62 24.94 -8.11
CA ASN A 375 -11.57 24.04 -7.61
C ASN A 375 -11.78 23.44 -6.21
N LYS A 376 -12.98 23.54 -5.63
CA LYS A 376 -13.31 22.94 -4.32
C LYS A 376 -13.15 21.41 -4.32
N CYS A 377 -13.40 20.75 -5.45
CA CYS A 377 -13.19 19.31 -5.57
C CYS A 377 -11.73 18.88 -5.37
N SER A 378 -10.78 19.71 -5.81
CA SER A 378 -9.34 19.44 -5.68
C SER A 378 -8.81 19.75 -4.29
N ILE A 379 -9.25 20.86 -3.67
CA ILE A 379 -8.74 21.23 -2.35
C ILE A 379 -9.13 20.21 -1.29
N VAL A 380 -10.33 19.62 -1.37
CA VAL A 380 -10.80 18.61 -0.41
C VAL A 380 -10.29 17.20 -0.71
N CYS A 381 -9.67 16.97 -1.87
CA CYS A 381 -9.24 15.63 -2.24
C CYS A 381 -8.06 15.19 -1.36
N PRO A 382 -8.21 14.13 -0.55
CA PRO A 382 -7.17 13.70 0.38
C PRO A 382 -5.99 13.00 -0.30
N HIS A 383 -6.12 12.62 -1.57
CA HIS A 383 -5.10 11.86 -2.30
C HIS A 383 -4.57 12.59 -3.53
N ALA A 384 -4.97 13.86 -3.73
CA ALA A 384 -4.71 14.60 -4.97
C ALA A 384 -5.16 13.82 -6.23
N ALA A 385 -6.19 12.98 -6.14
CA ALA A 385 -6.69 12.14 -7.23
C ALA A 385 -7.70 12.86 -8.15
N ILE A 386 -7.99 14.14 -7.91
CA ILE A 386 -8.76 14.99 -8.82
C ILE A 386 -8.15 16.38 -8.82
N ARG A 387 -7.77 16.87 -10.00
CA ARG A 387 -6.96 18.10 -10.14
C ARG A 387 -7.46 18.96 -11.29
N PRO A 388 -7.41 20.30 -11.15
CA PRO A 388 -7.67 21.21 -12.24
C PRO A 388 -6.36 21.61 -12.95
N LYS A 389 -6.45 21.94 -14.24
CA LYS A 389 -5.40 22.69 -14.95
C LYS A 389 -6.05 23.78 -15.80
N VAL A 390 -5.30 24.86 -16.02
CA VAL A 390 -5.59 25.87 -17.03
C VAL A 390 -4.42 25.88 -18.01
N PHE A 391 -4.71 25.88 -19.30
CA PHE A 391 -3.70 25.67 -20.34
C PHE A 391 -4.13 26.28 -21.67
N GLU A 392 -3.18 26.47 -22.58
CA GLU A 392 -3.45 27.07 -23.89
C GLU A 392 -4.31 26.18 -24.79
N ALA A 393 -5.25 26.77 -25.52
CA ALA A 393 -6.19 26.02 -26.36
C ALA A 393 -5.52 25.17 -27.45
N ALA A 394 -4.35 25.61 -27.96
CA ALA A 394 -3.61 24.90 -29.01
C ALA A 394 -3.17 23.48 -28.60
N LEU A 395 -2.98 23.24 -27.29
CA LEU A 395 -2.57 21.93 -26.77
C LEU A 395 -3.66 20.86 -26.90
N LEU A 396 -4.93 21.25 -27.10
CA LEU A 396 -6.03 20.30 -27.33
C LEU A 396 -5.86 19.50 -28.64
N SER A 397 -5.03 19.95 -29.57
CA SER A 397 -4.71 19.20 -30.79
C SER A 397 -4.11 17.82 -30.54
N LYS A 398 -3.51 17.60 -29.35
CA LYS A 398 -2.92 16.33 -28.91
C LYS A 398 -3.80 15.55 -27.93
N ALA A 399 -4.99 16.07 -27.62
CA ALA A 399 -5.85 15.47 -26.60
C ALA A 399 -6.49 14.17 -27.12
N PRO A 400 -6.70 13.17 -26.24
CA PRO A 400 -7.55 12.03 -26.55
C PRO A 400 -8.96 12.46 -26.98
N ALA A 401 -9.64 11.64 -27.80
CA ALA A 401 -10.96 11.98 -28.36
C ALA A 401 -12.02 12.33 -27.29
N ASP A 402 -11.97 11.66 -26.14
CA ASP A 402 -12.91 11.86 -25.03
C ASP A 402 -12.41 12.85 -23.96
N PHE A 403 -11.32 13.59 -24.23
CA PHE A 403 -10.77 14.53 -23.26
C PHE A 403 -11.67 15.75 -23.10
N ARG A 404 -12.32 15.85 -21.94
CA ARG A 404 -13.26 16.92 -21.63
C ARG A 404 -12.52 18.19 -21.24
N SER A 405 -12.88 19.32 -21.84
CA SER A 405 -12.40 20.65 -21.44
C SER A 405 -13.49 21.72 -21.67
N THR A 406 -13.30 22.90 -21.07
CA THR A 406 -14.18 24.07 -21.26
C THR A 406 -13.36 25.35 -21.27
N ASP A 407 -13.94 26.47 -21.69
CA ASP A 407 -13.24 27.76 -21.65
C ASP A 407 -13.03 28.23 -20.22
N TYR A 408 -11.85 28.75 -19.91
CA TYR A 408 -11.59 29.34 -18.61
C TYR A 408 -12.39 30.63 -18.43
N LYS A 409 -13.15 30.72 -17.33
CA LYS A 409 -14.08 31.82 -17.07
C LYS A 409 -13.41 33.06 -16.45
N GLY A 410 -12.21 32.92 -15.89
CA GLY A 410 -11.48 34.03 -15.27
C GLY A 410 -10.79 34.92 -16.30
N LYS A 411 -10.54 36.19 -15.94
CA LYS A 411 -9.85 37.16 -16.80
C LYS A 411 -8.35 36.92 -16.87
N GLU A 412 -7.79 36.35 -15.79
CA GLU A 412 -6.36 36.10 -15.59
C GLU A 412 -5.75 35.15 -16.63
N TYR A 413 -6.56 34.27 -17.23
CA TYR A 413 -6.14 33.34 -18.29
C TYR A 413 -7.15 33.36 -19.45
N LYS A 414 -7.53 34.56 -19.90
CA LYS A 414 -8.49 34.74 -21.01
C LYS A 414 -7.99 34.03 -22.27
N GLY A 415 -8.85 33.20 -22.88
CA GLY A 415 -8.52 32.41 -24.08
C GLY A 415 -7.95 31.02 -23.77
N SER A 416 -7.60 30.75 -22.51
CA SER A 416 -7.16 29.42 -22.07
C SER A 416 -8.33 28.46 -21.86
N LYS A 417 -8.02 27.17 -21.88
CA LYS A 417 -8.91 26.07 -21.56
C LYS A 417 -8.75 25.64 -20.11
N PHE A 418 -9.80 25.05 -19.56
CA PHE A 418 -9.89 24.54 -18.21
C PHE A 418 -10.33 23.08 -18.23
N VAL A 419 -9.70 22.28 -17.38
CA VAL A 419 -10.04 20.87 -17.18
C VAL A 419 -10.07 20.56 -15.68
N VAL A 420 -10.95 19.66 -15.27
CA VAL A 420 -10.83 18.92 -14.01
C VAL A 420 -10.72 17.44 -14.35
N GLN A 421 -9.58 16.83 -14.04
CA GLN A 421 -9.30 15.44 -14.38
C GLN A 421 -9.12 14.59 -13.13
N VAL A 422 -9.69 13.40 -13.16
CA VAL A 422 -9.51 12.35 -12.14
C VAL A 422 -8.33 11.44 -12.50
N ALA A 423 -7.59 11.01 -11.49
CA ALA A 423 -6.62 9.92 -11.55
C ALA A 423 -7.38 8.61 -11.24
N PRO A 424 -7.81 7.83 -12.24
CA PRO A 424 -8.76 6.73 -12.02
C PRO A 424 -8.22 5.65 -11.07
N GLU A 425 -6.92 5.34 -11.16
CA GLU A 425 -6.30 4.27 -10.39
C GLU A 425 -5.76 4.71 -9.02
N ASP A 426 -5.72 6.02 -8.76
CA ASP A 426 -5.26 6.57 -7.48
C ASP A 426 -6.43 7.15 -6.66
N CYS A 427 -7.62 7.24 -7.25
CA CYS A 427 -8.83 7.59 -6.54
C CYS A 427 -9.20 6.46 -5.56
N THR A 428 -9.64 6.83 -4.35
CA THR A 428 -10.11 5.88 -3.35
C THR A 428 -11.63 5.84 -3.23
N GLY A 429 -12.37 6.50 -4.13
CA GLY A 429 -13.84 6.49 -4.15
C GLY A 429 -14.52 7.16 -2.95
N CYS A 430 -13.85 8.04 -2.21
CA CYS A 430 -14.40 8.62 -0.96
C CYS A 430 -15.59 9.59 -1.14
N GLY A 431 -15.85 10.06 -2.37
CA GLY A 431 -17.00 10.93 -2.68
C GLY A 431 -16.94 12.37 -2.16
N LEU A 432 -15.88 12.79 -1.43
CA LEU A 432 -15.78 14.14 -0.85
C LEU A 432 -15.85 15.25 -1.90
N CYS A 433 -15.22 15.05 -3.06
CA CYS A 433 -15.23 15.98 -4.19
C CYS A 433 -16.64 16.20 -4.77
N VAL A 434 -17.47 15.15 -4.82
CA VAL A 434 -18.89 15.22 -5.22
C VAL A 434 -19.73 15.89 -4.13
N SER A 435 -19.46 15.56 -2.87
CA SER A 435 -20.17 16.13 -1.72
C SER A 435 -20.03 17.65 -1.67
N VAL A 436 -18.79 18.16 -1.77
CA VAL A 436 -18.48 19.60 -1.69
C VAL A 436 -18.87 20.38 -2.94
N CYS A 437 -19.11 19.71 -4.07
CA CYS A 437 -19.41 20.38 -5.34
C CYS A 437 -20.68 21.25 -5.20
N PRO A 438 -20.56 22.60 -5.34
CA PRO A 438 -21.69 23.50 -5.17
C PRO A 438 -22.53 23.64 -6.45
N ALA A 439 -21.97 23.23 -7.60
CA ALA A 439 -22.61 23.39 -8.89
C ALA A 439 -23.54 22.21 -9.17
N LYS A 440 -24.82 22.53 -9.42
CA LYS A 440 -25.91 21.58 -9.68
C LYS A 440 -26.57 21.91 -11.01
N ASP A 441 -27.04 20.89 -11.69
CA ASP A 441 -27.92 21.06 -12.84
C ASP A 441 -29.22 21.77 -12.41
N LYS A 442 -29.68 22.73 -13.22
CA LYS A 442 -30.91 23.49 -12.94
C LYS A 442 -32.17 22.62 -13.06
N SER A 443 -32.15 21.65 -13.97
CA SER A 443 -33.24 20.72 -14.25
C SER A 443 -33.23 19.51 -13.32
N ASN A 444 -32.06 19.06 -12.88
CA ASN A 444 -31.92 17.93 -11.96
C ASN A 444 -30.91 18.23 -10.83
N PRO A 445 -31.35 18.73 -9.67
CA PRO A 445 -30.45 19.07 -8.56
C PRO A 445 -29.65 17.89 -7.97
N LYS A 446 -29.98 16.64 -8.32
CA LYS A 446 -29.17 15.46 -7.95
C LYS A 446 -27.95 15.30 -8.84
N HIS A 447 -27.99 15.81 -10.08
CA HIS A 447 -26.85 15.85 -10.99
C HIS A 447 -25.98 17.08 -10.69
N LYS A 448 -24.72 16.85 -10.32
CA LYS A 448 -23.75 17.90 -10.03
C LYS A 448 -22.74 18.03 -11.16
N ALA A 449 -21.84 19.02 -11.08
CA ALA A 449 -20.73 19.10 -12.02
C ALA A 449 -19.69 17.96 -11.86
N ILE A 450 -19.77 17.17 -10.79
CA ILE A 450 -18.94 15.97 -10.58
C ILE A 450 -19.84 14.93 -9.91
N ASN A 451 -19.88 13.71 -10.43
CA ASN A 451 -20.71 12.61 -9.90
C ASN A 451 -19.90 11.30 -9.85
N MET A 452 -20.27 10.38 -8.97
CA MET A 452 -19.63 9.07 -8.89
C MET A 452 -20.18 8.16 -10.01
N GLU A 453 -19.30 7.47 -10.71
CA GLU A 453 -19.65 6.46 -11.72
C GLU A 453 -18.85 5.17 -11.52
N PRO A 454 -19.39 3.98 -11.87
CA PRO A 454 -18.66 2.72 -11.84
C PRO A 454 -17.35 2.81 -12.61
N GLN A 455 -16.25 2.39 -11.99
CA GLN A 455 -14.91 2.66 -12.48
C GLN A 455 -14.48 1.75 -13.64
N ILE A 456 -14.80 0.46 -13.60
CA ILE A 456 -14.32 -0.55 -14.57
C ILE A 456 -14.58 -0.14 -16.03
N PRO A 457 -15.81 0.26 -16.44
CA PRO A 457 -16.10 0.56 -17.85
C PRO A 457 -15.39 1.83 -18.38
N ILE A 458 -14.97 2.72 -17.49
CA ILE A 458 -14.40 4.03 -17.83
C ILE A 458 -12.90 4.13 -17.55
N ARG A 459 -12.31 3.13 -16.87
CA ARG A 459 -10.90 3.12 -16.43
C ARG A 459 -9.94 3.45 -17.56
N ALA A 460 -10.01 2.71 -18.67
CA ALA A 460 -9.07 2.86 -19.79
C ALA A 460 -9.14 4.26 -20.42
N ARG A 461 -10.36 4.80 -20.60
CA ARG A 461 -10.59 6.16 -21.10
C ARG A 461 -9.98 7.19 -20.15
N GLU A 462 -10.28 7.09 -18.86
CA GLU A 462 -9.78 8.06 -17.88
C GLU A 462 -8.27 7.92 -17.64
N GLN A 463 -7.67 6.74 -17.84
CA GLN A 463 -6.22 6.57 -17.80
C GLN A 463 -5.55 7.36 -18.92
N ALA A 464 -6.05 7.24 -20.16
CA ALA A 464 -5.53 7.99 -21.30
C ALA A 464 -5.71 9.51 -21.11
N ASN A 465 -6.89 9.93 -20.62
CA ASN A 465 -7.15 11.33 -20.30
C ASN A 465 -6.23 11.84 -19.18
N TYR A 466 -5.96 11.01 -18.16
CA TYR A 466 -5.08 11.38 -17.06
C TYR A 466 -3.62 11.49 -17.49
N ALA A 467 -3.13 10.58 -18.34
CA ALA A 467 -1.80 10.67 -18.92
C ALA A 467 -1.62 11.98 -19.68
N PHE A 468 -2.56 12.33 -20.57
CA PHE A 468 -2.54 13.61 -21.27
C PHE A 468 -2.62 14.81 -20.31
N PHE A 469 -3.45 14.73 -19.26
CA PHE A 469 -3.52 15.76 -18.22
C PHE A 469 -2.18 15.99 -17.51
N LEU A 470 -1.42 14.93 -17.23
CA LEU A 470 -0.11 15.04 -16.60
C LEU A 470 0.89 15.76 -17.50
N ASP A 471 0.82 15.54 -18.82
CA ASP A 471 1.70 16.18 -19.82
C ASP A 471 1.40 17.67 -20.07
N LEU A 472 0.21 18.16 -19.72
CA LEU A 472 -0.10 19.59 -19.79
C LEU A 472 0.84 20.40 -18.88
N PRO A 473 1.23 21.63 -19.26
CA PRO A 473 2.11 22.44 -18.42
C PRO A 473 1.45 22.82 -17.09
N ASP A 474 2.25 22.90 -16.04
CA ASP A 474 1.84 23.53 -14.79
C ASP A 474 1.82 25.06 -14.96
N VAL A 475 0.93 25.74 -14.23
CA VAL A 475 0.84 27.21 -14.26
C VAL A 475 2.12 27.83 -13.70
N ASP A 476 2.63 28.86 -14.36
CA ASP A 476 3.71 29.68 -13.82
C ASP A 476 3.23 30.38 -12.55
N ARG A 477 3.86 30.02 -11.43
CA ARG A 477 3.53 30.51 -10.09
C ARG A 477 3.64 32.03 -9.98
N THR A 478 4.50 32.67 -10.77
CA THR A 478 4.69 34.13 -10.77
C THR A 478 3.50 34.89 -11.38
N THR A 479 2.65 34.21 -12.15
CA THR A 479 1.46 34.81 -12.78
C THR A 479 0.25 34.89 -11.84
N ILE A 480 0.32 34.26 -10.66
CA ILE A 480 -0.76 34.28 -9.67
C ILE A 480 -0.59 35.46 -8.72
N GLU A 481 -1.34 36.53 -8.96
CA GLU A 481 -1.32 37.74 -8.11
C GLU A 481 -1.91 37.51 -6.70
N ARG A 482 -2.93 36.64 -6.59
CA ARG A 482 -3.62 36.38 -5.32
C ARG A 482 -3.85 34.90 -5.09
N ILE A 483 -3.34 34.41 -3.96
CA ILE A 483 -3.57 33.05 -3.48
C ILE A 483 -4.93 32.98 -2.76
N ASN A 484 -5.81 32.12 -3.25
CA ASN A 484 -7.09 31.79 -2.63
C ASN A 484 -7.45 30.31 -2.91
N VAL A 485 -8.64 29.86 -2.49
CA VAL A 485 -9.10 28.47 -2.71
C VAL A 485 -9.08 28.07 -4.18
N LYS A 486 -9.42 28.96 -5.12
CA LYS A 486 -9.41 28.64 -6.55
C LYS A 486 -7.98 28.56 -7.09
N THR A 487 -7.17 29.59 -6.86
CA THR A 487 -5.84 29.75 -7.48
C THR A 487 -4.80 28.82 -6.86
N SER A 488 -4.85 28.55 -5.56
CA SER A 488 -3.94 27.58 -4.90
C SER A 488 -4.02 26.18 -5.52
N GLN A 489 -5.18 25.82 -6.08
CA GLN A 489 -5.40 24.50 -6.67
C GLN A 489 -4.92 24.38 -8.11
N LEU A 490 -4.49 25.49 -8.73
CA LEU A 490 -3.79 25.46 -10.02
C LEU A 490 -2.31 25.09 -9.85
N PHE A 491 -1.76 25.21 -8.64
CA PHE A 491 -0.41 24.73 -8.33
C PHE A 491 -0.39 23.21 -8.22
N ARG A 492 0.66 22.61 -8.79
CA ARG A 492 0.92 21.18 -8.68
C ARG A 492 1.01 20.78 -7.20
N PRO A 493 0.23 19.79 -6.75
CA PRO A 493 0.43 19.20 -5.43
C PRO A 493 1.74 18.42 -5.41
N LEU A 494 2.55 18.63 -4.37
CA LEU A 494 3.79 17.86 -4.12
C LEU A 494 3.60 16.86 -2.96
N PHE A 495 2.36 16.45 -2.75
CA PHE A 495 1.95 15.34 -1.89
C PHE A 495 0.74 14.65 -2.54
N GLU A 496 0.94 13.44 -3.04
CA GLU A 496 -0.06 12.73 -3.85
C GLU A 496 -0.13 11.23 -3.57
N TYR A 497 -1.35 10.69 -3.71
CA TYR A 497 -1.65 9.26 -3.69
C TYR A 497 -1.14 8.51 -2.45
N SER A 498 -1.15 9.18 -1.29
CA SER A 498 -0.64 8.60 -0.05
C SER A 498 -1.42 7.37 0.41
N GLY A 499 -0.82 6.58 1.30
CA GLY A 499 -1.46 5.43 1.95
C GLY A 499 -2.55 5.78 2.97
N ALA A 500 -3.00 7.03 3.02
CA ALA A 500 -4.00 7.51 3.97
C ALA A 500 -5.40 6.93 3.69
N CYS A 501 -6.27 7.01 4.71
CA CYS A 501 -7.64 6.50 4.60
C CYS A 501 -8.45 7.18 3.49
N ALA A 502 -9.41 6.47 2.91
CA ALA A 502 -10.43 7.08 2.06
C ALA A 502 -11.17 8.17 2.85
N GLY A 503 -11.09 9.42 2.39
CA GLY A 503 -11.67 10.57 3.10
C GLY A 503 -10.87 11.06 4.31
N CYS A 504 -9.55 10.82 4.35
CA CYS A 504 -8.68 11.29 5.44
C CYS A 504 -8.81 12.81 5.66
N GLY A 505 -8.94 13.23 6.92
CA GLY A 505 -9.04 14.63 7.30
C GLY A 505 -7.71 15.38 7.38
N GLU A 506 -6.56 14.70 7.36
CA GLU A 506 -5.24 15.33 7.52
C GLU A 506 -4.60 15.72 6.17
N THR A 507 -4.61 14.81 5.21
CA THR A 507 -3.85 14.95 3.97
C THR A 507 -4.26 16.10 3.06
N PRO A 508 -5.52 16.61 3.03
CA PRO A 508 -5.83 17.85 2.30
C PRO A 508 -5.00 19.05 2.78
N TYR A 509 -4.68 19.13 4.07
CA TYR A 509 -3.85 20.19 4.64
C TYR A 509 -2.39 20.05 4.23
N VAL A 510 -1.83 18.84 4.31
CA VAL A 510 -0.45 18.55 3.86
C VAL A 510 -0.33 18.85 2.37
N LYS A 511 -1.28 18.39 1.54
CA LYS A 511 -1.34 18.68 0.11
C LYS A 511 -1.33 20.19 -0.15
N LEU A 512 -2.19 20.96 0.52
CA LEU A 512 -2.22 22.42 0.37
C LEU A 512 -0.89 23.08 0.79
N MET A 513 -0.30 22.66 1.91
CA MET A 513 1.01 23.15 2.35
C MET A 513 2.07 22.91 1.28
N THR A 514 2.11 21.72 0.68
CA THR A 514 3.07 21.41 -0.38
C THR A 514 2.79 22.16 -1.69
N GLN A 515 1.54 22.50 -2.00
CA GLN A 515 1.21 23.37 -3.15
C GLN A 515 1.75 24.79 -2.96
N LEU A 516 1.77 25.28 -1.71
CA LEU A 516 2.21 26.63 -1.41
C LEU A 516 3.73 26.73 -1.26
N PHE A 517 4.37 25.75 -0.61
CA PHE A 517 5.77 25.87 -0.17
C PHE A 517 6.65 24.68 -0.54
N GLY A 518 6.11 23.66 -1.23
CA GLY A 518 6.74 22.35 -1.32
C GLY A 518 8.08 22.32 -2.05
N ASP A 519 8.35 23.27 -2.94
CA ASP A 519 9.63 23.38 -3.67
C ASP A 519 10.80 23.87 -2.79
N ARG A 520 10.54 24.16 -1.51
CA ARG A 520 11.51 24.67 -0.52
C ARG A 520 11.14 24.26 0.92
N LEU A 521 10.43 23.15 1.08
CA LEU A 521 9.95 22.68 2.39
C LEU A 521 10.88 21.61 2.96
N LEU A 522 11.26 21.76 4.23
CA LEU A 522 11.83 20.67 5.04
C LEU A 522 10.78 20.23 6.06
N VAL A 523 10.59 18.93 6.23
CA VAL A 523 9.58 18.35 7.12
C VAL A 523 10.25 17.43 8.14
N GLY A 524 10.30 17.89 9.40
CA GLY A 524 10.51 17.02 10.57
C GLY A 524 9.15 16.52 11.05
N ASN A 525 8.84 15.25 10.77
CA ASN A 525 7.51 14.68 11.00
C ASN A 525 7.51 13.81 12.26
N ALA A 526 6.62 14.08 13.21
CA ALA A 526 6.41 13.20 14.36
C ALA A 526 5.87 11.84 13.94
N THR A 527 6.20 10.79 14.70
CA THR A 527 5.61 9.47 14.45
C THR A 527 4.09 9.50 14.69
N GLY A 528 3.30 9.00 13.74
CA GLY A 528 1.84 9.02 13.85
C GLY A 528 1.18 8.73 12.51
N CYS A 529 -0.11 9.10 12.35
CA CYS A 529 -0.79 8.98 11.05
C CYS A 529 0.05 9.57 9.92
N SER A 530 0.63 10.75 10.15
CA SER A 530 1.38 11.52 9.18
C SER A 530 2.68 10.88 8.75
N SER A 531 3.40 10.20 9.64
CA SER A 531 4.58 9.43 9.23
C SER A 531 4.20 8.16 8.48
N ILE A 532 3.11 7.50 8.87
CA ILE A 532 2.64 6.29 8.20
C ILE A 532 2.16 6.57 6.78
N TYR A 533 1.28 7.56 6.55
CA TYR A 533 0.90 7.88 5.17
C TYR A 533 1.98 8.67 4.43
N GLY A 534 2.91 9.33 5.13
CA GLY A 534 3.89 10.26 4.57
C GLY A 534 5.24 9.65 4.22
N GLY A 535 5.60 8.50 4.79
CA GLY A 535 6.93 7.89 4.58
C GLY A 535 6.98 6.39 4.82
N ASN A 536 5.86 5.69 4.83
CA ASN A 536 5.87 4.23 4.97
C ASN A 536 6.30 3.53 3.67
N LEU A 537 7.43 2.84 3.74
CA LEU A 537 8.00 2.07 2.65
C LEU A 537 7.05 0.95 2.17
N PRO A 538 7.07 0.62 0.86
CA PRO A 538 8.12 0.94 -0.10
C PRO A 538 7.89 2.21 -0.94
N THR A 539 6.82 2.97 -0.67
CA THR A 539 6.46 4.15 -1.46
C THR A 539 6.20 5.40 -0.64
N THR A 540 6.59 6.55 -1.17
CA THR A 540 6.52 7.85 -0.52
C THR A 540 5.69 8.84 -1.37
N PRO A 541 4.75 9.59 -0.77
CA PRO A 541 3.83 10.49 -1.47
C PRO A 541 4.36 11.90 -1.75
N TYR A 542 5.45 12.31 -1.09
CA TYR A 542 6.05 13.62 -1.33
C TYR A 542 6.68 13.63 -2.71
N CYS A 543 6.33 14.60 -3.55
CA CYS A 543 6.75 14.65 -4.95
C CYS A 543 7.69 15.81 -5.25
N ARG A 544 8.21 15.82 -6.47
CA ARG A 544 9.06 16.87 -7.02
C ARG A 544 8.32 17.64 -8.12
N ASP A 545 8.65 18.91 -8.28
CA ASP A 545 8.23 19.74 -9.42
C ASP A 545 9.06 19.39 -10.68
N HIS A 546 8.80 20.10 -11.78
CA HIS A 546 9.55 19.90 -13.04
C HIS A 546 11.03 20.28 -12.95
N ASN A 547 11.45 21.02 -11.92
CA ASN A 547 12.84 21.37 -11.66
C ASN A 547 13.54 20.36 -10.72
N GLY A 548 12.85 19.28 -10.35
CA GLY A 548 13.35 18.29 -9.40
C GLY A 548 13.32 18.74 -7.93
N ARG A 549 12.64 19.85 -7.61
CA ARG A 549 12.52 20.39 -6.24
C ARG A 549 11.26 19.88 -5.58
N GLY A 550 11.35 19.51 -4.31
CA GLY A 550 10.20 19.03 -3.55
C GLY A 550 10.51 18.95 -2.06
N PRO A 551 9.52 18.57 -1.23
CA PRO A 551 9.73 18.49 0.20
C PRO A 551 10.79 17.47 0.55
N ALA A 552 11.79 17.85 1.35
CA ALA A 552 12.66 16.90 2.02
C ALA A 552 11.96 16.47 3.31
N TRP A 553 11.71 15.17 3.45
CA TRP A 553 10.90 14.62 4.53
C TRP A 553 11.72 13.65 5.38
N ASN A 554 11.57 13.76 6.70
CA ASN A 554 12.18 12.83 7.64
C ASN A 554 11.29 12.65 8.87
N ASN A 555 11.31 11.44 9.44
CA ASN A 555 10.70 11.11 10.71
C ASN A 555 11.80 10.60 11.64
N SER A 556 12.10 11.38 12.68
CA SER A 556 13.01 10.98 13.76
C SER A 556 12.26 10.02 14.70
N LEU A 557 11.72 10.51 15.81
CA LEU A 557 10.95 9.73 16.77
C LEU A 557 9.55 10.32 16.99
N PHE A 558 8.82 9.77 17.95
CA PHE A 558 7.49 10.25 18.28
C PHE A 558 7.55 11.53 19.11
N GLU A 559 8.51 11.56 20.03
CA GLU A 559 8.64 12.51 21.12
C GLU A 559 9.49 13.75 20.79
N ASP A 560 10.28 13.73 19.71
CA ASP A 560 11.34 14.72 19.44
C ASP A 560 11.13 15.59 18.19
N ALA A 561 9.93 15.52 17.58
CA ALA A 561 9.72 16.12 16.26
C ALA A 561 9.96 17.64 16.22
N ALA A 562 9.68 18.34 17.32
CA ALA A 562 9.87 19.78 17.42
C ALA A 562 11.37 20.14 17.51
N GLU A 563 12.11 19.43 18.35
CA GLU A 563 13.55 19.54 18.54
C GLU A 563 14.30 19.16 17.26
N PHE A 564 13.85 18.10 16.59
CA PHE A 564 14.37 17.66 15.31
C PHE A 564 14.16 18.71 14.22
N GLY A 565 12.95 19.27 14.11
CA GLY A 565 12.66 20.39 13.21
C GLY A 565 13.44 21.66 13.56
N PHE A 566 13.67 21.94 14.84
CA PHE A 566 14.51 23.04 15.30
C PHE A 566 15.97 22.84 14.89
N GLY A 567 16.49 21.61 14.94
CA GLY A 567 17.80 21.25 14.42
C GLY A 567 17.96 21.60 12.93
N PHE A 568 16.95 21.31 12.10
CA PHE A 568 16.95 21.76 10.69
C PHE A 568 17.03 23.27 10.56
N ARG A 569 16.30 24.02 11.40
CA ARG A 569 16.35 25.49 11.37
C ARG A 569 17.76 26.01 11.69
N LEU A 570 18.38 25.52 12.76
CA LEU A 570 19.74 25.91 13.15
C LEU A 570 20.76 25.62 12.03
N ALA A 571 20.64 24.45 11.38
CA ALA A 571 21.51 24.10 10.26
C ALA A 571 21.31 25.04 9.05
N ILE A 572 20.06 25.36 8.69
CA ILE A 572 19.77 26.30 7.61
C ILE A 572 20.31 27.70 7.94
N ASP A 573 20.11 28.18 9.16
CA ASP A 573 20.62 29.47 9.60
C ASP A 573 22.13 29.55 9.44
N LYS A 574 22.85 28.51 9.89
CA LYS A 574 24.30 28.50 9.78
C LYS A 574 24.78 28.41 8.33
N HIS A 575 24.10 27.62 7.49
CA HIS A 575 24.42 27.55 6.06
C HIS A 575 24.16 28.89 5.35
N ILE A 576 23.09 29.62 5.71
CA ILE A 576 22.82 30.94 5.15
C ILE A 576 23.87 31.94 5.60
N GLU A 577 24.25 31.95 6.88
CA GLU A 577 25.32 32.80 7.41
C GLU A 577 26.62 32.58 6.63
N GLN A 578 27.06 31.32 6.54
CA GLN A 578 28.26 30.94 5.80
C GLN A 578 28.18 31.34 4.32
N ALA A 579 27.05 31.10 3.65
CA ALA A 579 26.89 31.49 2.25
C ALA A 579 26.97 33.00 2.06
N ARG A 580 26.43 33.80 2.99
CA ARG A 580 26.47 35.26 2.93
C ARG A 580 27.87 35.81 3.19
N GLU A 581 28.58 35.26 4.18
CA GLU A 581 29.99 35.58 4.44
C GLU A 581 30.85 35.33 3.20
N LEU A 582 30.71 34.15 2.59
CA LEU A 582 31.42 33.80 1.36
C LEU A 582 31.09 34.73 0.19
N VAL A 583 29.81 35.09 0.00
CA VAL A 583 29.42 36.04 -1.06
C VAL A 583 30.02 37.42 -0.83
N ALA A 584 30.12 37.88 0.43
CA ALA A 584 30.75 39.14 0.77
C ALA A 584 32.27 39.11 0.53
N ASP A 585 32.95 38.06 1.01
CA ASP A 585 34.40 37.89 0.87
C ASP A 585 34.84 37.75 -0.60
N LEU A 586 34.01 37.08 -1.41
CA LEU A 586 34.27 36.83 -2.82
C LEU A 586 33.66 37.88 -3.74
N GLY A 587 33.07 38.97 -3.21
CA GLY A 587 32.35 39.97 -3.99
C GLY A 587 33.13 40.51 -5.18
N SER A 588 34.41 40.82 -4.99
CA SER A 588 35.30 41.30 -6.06
C SER A 588 35.55 40.27 -7.18
N GLN A 589 35.42 38.98 -6.90
CA GLN A 589 35.61 37.90 -7.87
C GLN A 589 34.33 37.57 -8.64
N ILE A 590 33.17 37.62 -7.97
CA ILE A 590 31.87 37.29 -8.57
C ILE A 590 31.15 38.52 -9.16
N GLY A 591 31.66 39.72 -8.88
CA GLY A 591 31.11 41.00 -9.28
C GLY A 591 30.21 41.63 -8.21
N ASP A 592 30.51 42.87 -7.84
CA ASP A 592 29.85 43.60 -6.73
C ASP A 592 28.33 43.71 -6.91
N ASN A 593 27.84 43.83 -8.15
CA ASN A 593 26.41 43.88 -8.44
C ASN A 593 25.73 42.56 -8.11
N LEU A 594 26.27 41.42 -8.57
CA LEU A 594 25.70 40.10 -8.31
C LEU A 594 25.78 39.77 -6.82
N ALA A 595 26.89 40.10 -6.16
CA ALA A 595 27.05 39.94 -4.71
C ALA A 595 26.00 40.73 -3.93
N SER A 596 25.82 42.02 -4.25
CA SER A 596 24.81 42.88 -3.62
C SER A 596 23.40 42.35 -3.83
N GLU A 597 23.07 41.93 -5.05
CA GLU A 597 21.76 41.37 -5.36
C GLU A 597 21.48 40.04 -4.63
N LEU A 598 22.48 39.15 -4.53
CA LEU A 598 22.37 37.90 -3.78
C LEU A 598 22.13 38.14 -2.27
N LEU A 599 22.79 39.15 -1.70
CA LEU A 599 22.70 39.48 -0.28
C LEU A 599 21.41 40.20 0.11
N ASN A 600 20.84 40.99 -0.80
CA ASN A 600 19.72 41.90 -0.51
C ASN A 600 18.39 41.50 -1.19
N ALA A 601 18.32 40.31 -1.77
CA ALA A 601 17.12 39.85 -2.48
C ALA A 601 15.87 39.73 -1.57
N ASP A 602 14.79 40.39 -1.97
CA ASP A 602 13.46 40.12 -1.42
C ASP A 602 12.91 38.78 -1.97
N GLN A 603 12.58 37.88 -1.05
CA GLN A 603 12.03 36.55 -1.33
C GLN A 603 10.62 36.37 -0.77
N SER A 604 9.90 37.48 -0.49
CA SER A 604 8.53 37.47 0.03
C SER A 604 7.47 37.00 -1.00
N SER A 605 7.82 36.99 -2.28
CA SER A 605 6.94 36.61 -3.40
C SER A 605 7.53 35.50 -4.28
N GLU A 606 6.69 34.82 -5.05
CA GLU A 606 7.12 33.81 -6.03
C GLU A 606 8.10 34.39 -7.07
N ALA A 607 7.86 35.62 -7.53
CA ALA A 607 8.75 36.32 -8.45
C ALA A 607 10.12 36.60 -7.82
N GLY A 608 10.14 37.05 -6.56
CA GLY A 608 11.39 37.28 -5.80
C GLY A 608 12.19 36.00 -5.56
N ILE A 609 11.51 34.91 -5.19
CA ILE A 609 12.13 33.58 -5.04
C ILE A 609 12.71 33.09 -6.37
N LYS A 610 11.97 33.22 -7.47
CA LYS A 610 12.46 32.85 -8.81
C LYS A 610 13.70 33.66 -9.18
N ALA A 611 13.66 34.98 -9.02
CA ALA A 611 14.79 35.86 -9.30
C ALA A 611 16.02 35.48 -8.46
N GLN A 612 15.85 35.18 -7.17
CA GLN A 612 16.96 34.73 -6.34
C GLN A 612 17.56 33.40 -6.81
N ARG A 613 16.72 32.46 -7.24
CA ARG A 613 17.21 31.19 -7.81
C ARG A 613 18.00 31.44 -9.10
N ASP A 614 17.53 32.33 -9.97
CA ASP A 614 18.22 32.69 -11.21
C ASP A 614 19.59 33.31 -10.91
N ARG A 615 19.71 34.15 -9.87
CA ARG A 615 21.01 34.68 -9.39
C ARG A 615 21.95 33.59 -8.86
N VAL A 616 21.42 32.63 -8.10
CA VAL A 616 22.20 31.49 -7.60
C VAL A 616 22.66 30.59 -8.75
N VAL A 617 21.87 30.46 -9.82
CA VAL A 617 22.30 29.76 -11.04
C VAL A 617 23.40 30.52 -11.75
N ALA A 618 23.30 31.86 -11.86
CA ALA A 618 24.33 32.68 -12.48
C ALA A 618 25.67 32.68 -11.71
N LEU A 619 25.65 32.39 -10.41
CA LEU A 619 26.84 32.22 -9.59
C LEU A 619 27.59 30.89 -9.87
N ARG A 620 26.89 29.86 -10.35
CA ARG A 620 27.47 28.54 -10.67
C ARG A 620 28.08 28.55 -12.06
#